data_AF-A0A9D4TAK3-F1
#
_entry.id   AF-A0A9D4TAK3-F1
#
_cell.length_a   1.000
_cell.length_b   1.000
_cell.length_c   1.000
_cell.angle_alpha   90.00
_cell.angle_beta   90.00
_cell.angle_gamma   90.00
#
_symmetry.space_group_name_H-M   'P 1'
#
loop_
_entity.id
_entity.type
_entity.pdbx_description
1 polymer ?
#
loop_
_entity_poly.entity_id
_entity_poly.type
_entity_poly.pdbx_seq_one_letter_code
_entity_poly.pdbx_strand_id
1 'polypeptide(L)'
;MKAVFTLPEKTHGPGPVFFTWQKSSGNYLVTTGYDQTVNVYDRHGDRKDQISLPGMCTGLGYDKDGDTLGIITDRSARLFLWDANTQQLAQVDTGLRDVLTLLLWAKTGPFLAIGTSKGNLLIYHHRSCRKVPILGKHAKRITYGAWSQQNMLALVGEDNMLTCTDEAFQLAKSCKLMDAYAAAIGDNGSPDDFNIIATYYEEERNNFDAGKFYLKAGQYKQAIKLLLKATTKDDDEPINLIVQAAAAAADDQTTRQVIEFLMGETDGVPKDFKHLFRLYMGLCQYKEAGKTAVVIAREEQNAGNYRNAHDVLLSMYQELRKQQIKVPAEMHHNLMLLHSYILVKVHIRHGNHMQAARLLERVANSISRFPAHTVPILTSAVVECQRAGLKNSAFTYASTLMRPEYRSQIDPKYRKKVEAIVRKPHREQEEADHSPCPFCNFSLAEMELLCSQCTANLPFCLATGKHIVKDDFTQCPSCHFPAIHTQFRELLAMETNCPMCLQPVSADQLQPGKFEPEVYEETEE
;
A
#
# COMPACT_ATOMS: atom_id res chain seq x y z
N MET A 1 -21.79 35.10 -40.50
CA MET A 1 -21.55 33.68 -40.85
C MET A 1 -21.80 33.52 -42.34
N LYS A 2 -20.92 32.88 -43.10
CA LYS A 2 -21.19 32.50 -44.49
C LYS A 2 -21.94 31.16 -44.48
N ALA A 3 -23.04 31.05 -45.22
CA ALA A 3 -23.72 29.77 -45.41
C ALA A 3 -22.81 28.82 -46.21
N VAL A 4 -22.61 27.60 -45.73
CA VAL A 4 -21.73 26.60 -46.36
C VAL A 4 -22.49 25.85 -47.47
N PHE A 5 -23.69 25.35 -47.18
CA PHE A 5 -24.62 24.79 -48.15
C PHE A 5 -26.06 24.89 -47.64
N THR A 6 -27.04 24.70 -48.52
CA THR A 6 -28.48 24.69 -48.19
C THR A 6 -29.12 23.46 -48.82
N LEU A 7 -29.85 22.70 -48.01
CA LEU A 7 -30.59 21.53 -48.48
C LEU A 7 -31.95 21.98 -49.06
N PRO A 8 -32.34 21.51 -50.26
CA PRO A 8 -33.62 21.87 -50.85
C PRO A 8 -34.81 21.38 -50.02
N GLU A 9 -35.89 22.15 -49.93
CA GLU A 9 -37.12 21.78 -49.21
C GLU A 9 -37.72 20.44 -49.68
N LYS A 10 -37.47 20.05 -50.92
CA LYS A 10 -37.98 18.81 -51.52
C LYS A 10 -37.28 17.54 -51.07
N THR A 11 -36.12 17.61 -50.39
CA THR A 11 -35.32 16.40 -50.10
C THR A 11 -35.81 15.56 -48.94
N HIS A 12 -36.77 16.04 -48.15
CA HIS A 12 -37.17 15.40 -46.88
C HIS A 12 -38.68 15.18 -46.74
N GLY A 13 -39.46 15.39 -47.82
CA GLY A 13 -40.91 15.23 -47.80
C GLY A 13 -41.64 16.28 -46.95
N PRO A 14 -42.98 16.18 -46.83
CA PRO A 14 -43.78 17.13 -46.06
C PRO A 14 -43.67 16.84 -44.56
N GLY A 15 -42.88 17.64 -43.83
CA GLY A 15 -42.79 17.55 -42.38
C GLY A 15 -41.51 18.13 -41.78
N PRO A 16 -41.34 18.06 -40.45
CA PRO A 16 -40.11 18.47 -39.80
C PRO A 16 -38.94 17.57 -40.21
N VAL A 17 -37.77 18.19 -40.38
CA VAL A 17 -36.50 17.51 -40.68
C VAL A 17 -35.75 17.30 -39.38
N PHE A 18 -35.36 16.05 -39.11
CA PHE A 18 -34.47 15.72 -38.01
C PHE A 18 -33.04 15.62 -38.54
N PHE A 19 -32.09 16.14 -37.79
CA PHE A 19 -30.68 16.08 -38.17
C PHE A 19 -29.79 15.83 -36.97
N THR A 20 -28.62 15.24 -37.22
CA THR A 20 -27.59 15.06 -36.21
C THR A 20 -26.21 15.20 -36.83
N TRP A 21 -25.32 15.86 -36.11
CA TRP A 21 -23.91 15.99 -36.49
C TRP A 21 -23.10 14.89 -35.83
N GLN A 22 -22.08 14.42 -36.54
CA GLN A 22 -21.07 13.54 -35.96
C GLN A 22 -20.34 14.25 -34.81
N LYS A 23 -20.34 13.65 -33.61
CA LYS A 23 -19.92 14.33 -32.36
C LYS A 23 -18.43 14.63 -32.22
N SER A 24 -17.55 13.78 -32.75
CA SER A 24 -16.10 13.90 -32.57
C SER A 24 -15.41 14.61 -33.74
N SER A 25 -15.54 14.05 -34.95
CA SER A 25 -14.87 14.56 -36.15
C SER A 25 -15.68 15.62 -36.91
N GLY A 26 -17.00 15.67 -36.73
CA GLY A 26 -17.87 16.67 -37.38
C GLY A 26 -17.86 16.60 -38.91
N ASN A 27 -17.44 15.47 -39.49
CA ASN A 27 -17.30 15.33 -40.95
C ASN A 27 -18.63 15.08 -41.64
N TYR A 28 -19.54 14.36 -40.98
CA TYR A 28 -20.84 14.02 -41.55
C TYR A 28 -22.01 14.73 -40.84
N LEU A 29 -22.94 15.20 -41.66
CA LEU A 29 -24.27 15.66 -41.27
C LEU A 29 -25.29 14.65 -41.75
N VAL A 30 -26.03 14.06 -40.81
CA VAL A 30 -27.12 13.14 -41.13
C VAL A 30 -28.44 13.87 -41.02
N THR A 31 -29.30 13.66 -42.00
CA THR A 31 -30.63 14.27 -42.06
C THR A 31 -31.68 13.23 -42.42
N THR A 32 -32.88 13.37 -41.88
CA THR A 32 -34.02 12.51 -42.21
C THR A 32 -35.31 13.31 -42.12
N GLY A 33 -36.31 12.90 -42.90
CA GLY A 33 -37.62 13.51 -42.94
C GLY A 33 -38.75 12.48 -43.04
N TYR A 34 -39.84 12.91 -43.65
CA TYR A 34 -41.06 12.12 -43.89
C TYR A 34 -41.04 11.39 -45.23
N ASP A 35 -39.84 11.23 -45.79
CA ASP A 35 -39.56 10.54 -47.05
C ASP A 35 -39.02 9.11 -46.85
N GLN A 36 -38.96 8.63 -45.59
CA GLN A 36 -38.42 7.31 -45.22
C GLN A 36 -36.96 7.11 -45.66
N THR A 37 -36.22 8.20 -45.86
CA THR A 37 -34.79 8.14 -46.17
C THR A 37 -33.96 8.88 -45.13
N VAL A 38 -32.75 8.38 -44.94
CA VAL A 38 -31.71 9.03 -44.15
C VAL A 38 -30.59 9.38 -45.10
N ASN A 39 -30.32 10.67 -45.26
CA ASN A 39 -29.27 11.17 -46.13
C ASN A 39 -28.07 11.59 -45.28
N VAL A 40 -26.88 11.13 -45.68
CA VAL A 40 -25.60 11.48 -45.06
C VAL A 40 -24.88 12.45 -45.98
N TYR A 41 -24.63 13.66 -45.50
CA TYR A 41 -23.92 14.73 -46.19
C TYR A 41 -22.54 14.94 -45.59
N ASP A 42 -21.57 15.29 -46.43
CA ASP A 42 -20.26 15.78 -46.01
C ASP A 42 -20.35 17.26 -45.58
N ARG A 43 -19.32 17.77 -44.91
CA ARG A 43 -19.18 19.17 -44.50
C ARG A 43 -19.30 20.18 -45.65
N HIS A 44 -19.06 19.73 -46.88
CA HIS A 44 -19.16 20.54 -48.10
C HIS A 44 -20.57 20.51 -48.73
N GLY A 45 -21.50 19.71 -48.21
CA GLY A 45 -22.86 19.59 -48.71
C GLY A 45 -23.08 18.47 -49.74
N ASP A 46 -22.03 17.72 -50.08
CA ASP A 46 -22.14 16.57 -50.97
C ASP A 46 -22.81 15.39 -50.27
N ARG A 47 -23.80 14.78 -50.91
CA ARG A 47 -24.45 13.56 -50.39
C ARG A 47 -23.53 12.37 -50.59
N LYS A 48 -23.08 11.77 -49.48
CA LYS A 48 -22.20 10.60 -49.46
C LYS A 48 -22.97 9.30 -49.44
N ASP A 49 -24.08 9.24 -48.71
CA ASP A 49 -24.88 8.02 -48.60
C ASP A 49 -26.38 8.34 -48.48
N GLN A 50 -27.20 7.39 -48.90
CA GLN A 50 -28.66 7.43 -48.79
C GLN A 50 -29.18 6.07 -48.33
N ILE A 51 -29.69 6.04 -47.11
CA ILE A 51 -30.23 4.83 -46.48
C ILE A 51 -31.75 4.84 -46.61
N SER A 52 -32.30 3.84 -47.27
CA SER A 52 -33.76 3.63 -47.38
C SER A 52 -34.26 2.84 -46.17
N LEU A 53 -35.23 3.40 -45.45
CA LEU A 53 -35.83 2.77 -44.28
C LEU A 53 -37.17 2.10 -44.63
N PRO A 54 -37.57 1.03 -43.92
CA PRO A 54 -38.87 0.37 -44.11
C PRO A 54 -40.05 1.16 -43.52
N GLY A 55 -39.79 2.29 -42.87
CA GLY A 55 -40.77 3.11 -42.18
C GLY A 55 -40.20 4.48 -41.81
N MET A 56 -40.95 5.22 -41.01
CA MET A 56 -40.57 6.54 -40.53
C MET A 56 -39.47 6.43 -39.48
N CYS A 57 -38.44 7.27 -39.59
CA CYS A 57 -37.38 7.33 -38.59
C CYS A 57 -37.93 7.89 -37.28
N THR A 58 -37.87 7.10 -36.20
CA THR A 58 -38.34 7.50 -34.86
C THR A 58 -37.22 7.91 -33.92
N GLY A 59 -35.98 7.55 -34.24
CA GLY A 59 -34.81 7.85 -33.42
C GLY A 59 -33.53 7.76 -34.23
N LEU A 60 -32.66 8.76 -34.04
CA LEU A 60 -31.43 8.96 -34.77
C LEU A 60 -30.35 9.47 -33.80
N GLY A 61 -29.18 8.82 -33.77
CA GLY A 61 -28.08 9.32 -32.92
C GLY A 61 -26.76 8.62 -33.18
N TYR A 62 -25.67 9.37 -32.94
CA TYR A 62 -24.30 8.85 -32.94
C TYR A 62 -23.86 8.40 -31.55
N ASP A 63 -23.00 7.38 -31.55
CA ASP A 63 -22.24 6.96 -30.38
C ASP A 63 -21.30 8.08 -29.87
N LYS A 64 -20.59 7.80 -28.77
CA LYS A 64 -19.70 8.79 -28.13
C LYS A 64 -18.52 9.20 -29.01
N ASP A 65 -18.00 8.26 -29.81
CA ASP A 65 -16.81 8.44 -30.64
C ASP A 65 -17.20 9.04 -32.02
N GLY A 66 -18.48 8.95 -32.38
CA GLY A 66 -19.00 9.37 -33.69
C GLY A 66 -18.76 8.34 -34.78
N ASP A 67 -18.35 7.12 -34.44
CA ASP A 67 -18.03 6.07 -35.41
C ASP A 67 -19.29 5.39 -35.94
N THR A 68 -20.25 5.11 -35.06
CA THR A 68 -21.48 4.39 -35.41
C THR A 68 -22.71 5.25 -35.19
N LEU A 69 -23.56 5.32 -36.22
CA LEU A 69 -24.89 5.92 -36.19
C LEU A 69 -25.94 4.83 -35.95
N GLY A 70 -26.79 5.03 -34.95
CA GLY A 70 -27.98 4.22 -34.70
C GLY A 70 -29.24 4.87 -35.26
N ILE A 71 -30.03 4.07 -35.98
CA ILE A 71 -31.31 4.48 -36.57
C ILE A 71 -32.38 3.44 -36.20
N ILE A 72 -33.55 3.92 -35.77
CA ILE A 72 -34.74 3.09 -35.51
C ILE A 72 -35.95 3.60 -36.29
N THR A 73 -36.92 2.71 -36.52
CA THR A 73 -38.12 3.01 -37.30
C THR A 73 -39.39 2.62 -36.58
N ASP A 74 -40.52 3.19 -36.98
CA ASP A 74 -41.83 2.87 -36.42
C ASP A 74 -42.41 1.51 -36.88
N ARG A 75 -42.06 1.06 -38.09
CA ARG A 75 -42.60 -0.16 -38.72
C ARG A 75 -41.71 -1.38 -38.62
N SER A 76 -40.51 -1.26 -38.03
CA SER A 76 -39.58 -2.37 -37.89
C SER A 76 -38.98 -2.42 -36.49
N ALA A 77 -38.88 -3.63 -35.96
CA ALA A 77 -38.15 -3.94 -34.73
C ALA A 77 -36.63 -4.05 -34.95
N ARG A 78 -36.11 -3.58 -36.08
CA ARG A 78 -34.68 -3.63 -36.39
C ARG A 78 -34.00 -2.32 -36.02
N LEU A 79 -32.85 -2.46 -35.37
CA LEU A 79 -31.87 -1.40 -35.20
C LEU A 79 -30.97 -1.39 -36.43
N PHE A 80 -30.88 -0.25 -37.10
CA PHE A 80 -29.94 -0.03 -38.19
C PHE A 80 -28.71 0.68 -37.63
N LEU A 81 -27.53 0.13 -37.92
CA LEU A 81 -26.24 0.67 -37.50
C LEU A 81 -25.44 1.02 -38.74
N TRP A 82 -25.15 2.30 -38.93
CA TRP A 82 -24.32 2.79 -40.02
C TRP A 82 -22.95 3.19 -39.47
N ASP A 83 -21.91 2.59 -40.01
CA ASP A 83 -20.52 2.86 -39.62
C ASP A 83 -19.94 3.96 -40.53
N ALA A 84 -19.49 5.06 -39.93
CA ALA A 84 -18.96 6.22 -40.63
C ALA A 84 -17.59 6.00 -41.28
N ASN A 85 -16.81 5.05 -40.76
CA ASN A 85 -15.48 4.72 -41.27
C ASN A 85 -15.56 3.78 -42.48
N THR A 86 -16.44 2.78 -42.40
CA THR A 86 -16.62 1.79 -43.48
C THR A 86 -17.72 2.14 -44.47
N GLN A 87 -18.60 3.09 -44.12
CA GLN A 87 -19.83 3.44 -44.87
C GLN A 87 -20.72 2.22 -45.11
N GLN A 88 -20.75 1.28 -44.16
CA GLN A 88 -21.57 0.08 -44.24
C GLN A 88 -22.77 0.16 -43.30
N LEU A 89 -23.89 -0.39 -43.77
CA LEU A 89 -25.13 -0.50 -43.01
C LEU A 89 -25.32 -1.94 -42.49
N ALA A 90 -25.28 -2.10 -41.17
CA ALA A 90 -25.63 -3.33 -40.47
C ALA A 90 -27.06 -3.26 -39.91
N GLN A 91 -27.73 -4.40 -39.84
CA GLN A 91 -29.06 -4.53 -39.24
C GLN A 91 -29.03 -5.52 -38.09
N VAL A 92 -29.57 -5.11 -36.95
CA VAL A 92 -29.65 -5.91 -35.73
C VAL A 92 -31.11 -6.04 -35.32
N ASP A 93 -31.61 -7.27 -35.23
CA ASP A 93 -32.96 -7.52 -34.71
C ASP A 93 -33.01 -7.25 -33.20
N THR A 94 -33.86 -6.33 -32.75
CA THR A 94 -33.99 -6.01 -31.32
C THR A 94 -34.74 -7.08 -30.54
N GLY A 95 -35.54 -7.91 -31.21
CA GLY A 95 -36.43 -8.88 -30.56
C GLY A 95 -37.64 -8.26 -29.85
N LEU A 96 -37.79 -6.93 -29.88
CA LEU A 96 -38.93 -6.21 -29.34
C LEU A 96 -40.10 -6.27 -30.34
N ARG A 97 -41.29 -6.63 -29.89
CA ARG A 97 -42.49 -6.70 -30.76
C ARG A 97 -43.21 -5.36 -30.91
N ASP A 98 -42.94 -4.43 -30.01
CA ASP A 98 -43.59 -3.13 -29.96
C ASP A 98 -42.82 -2.08 -30.77
N VAL A 99 -43.51 -0.98 -31.11
CA VAL A 99 -42.95 0.12 -31.88
C VAL A 99 -41.81 0.78 -31.10
N LEU A 100 -40.65 0.98 -31.75
CA LEU A 100 -39.49 1.63 -31.16
C LEU A 100 -39.68 3.15 -31.18
N THR A 101 -39.55 3.80 -30.02
CA THR A 101 -39.92 5.21 -29.83
C THR A 101 -38.77 6.11 -29.43
N LEU A 102 -37.69 5.55 -28.89
CA LEU A 102 -36.55 6.31 -28.35
C LEU A 102 -35.25 5.58 -28.67
N LEU A 103 -34.21 6.31 -29.04
CA LEU A 103 -32.84 5.81 -29.22
C LEU A 103 -31.85 6.77 -28.56
N LEU A 104 -31.05 6.26 -27.63
CA LEU A 104 -30.10 7.08 -26.86
C LEU A 104 -28.77 6.34 -26.64
N TRP A 105 -27.70 6.91 -27.16
CA TRP A 105 -26.35 6.47 -26.88
C TRP A 105 -25.84 6.98 -25.52
N ALA A 106 -25.14 6.13 -24.79
CA ALA A 106 -24.44 6.51 -23.57
C ALA A 106 -23.29 7.48 -23.88
N LYS A 107 -22.95 8.32 -22.89
CA LYS A 107 -21.90 9.34 -23.02
C LYS A 107 -20.50 8.78 -22.82
N THR A 108 -20.36 7.74 -21.99
CA THR A 108 -19.06 7.20 -21.56
C THR A 108 -18.79 5.79 -22.11
N GLY A 109 -19.81 4.94 -22.24
CA GLY A 109 -19.68 3.57 -22.73
C GLY A 109 -20.33 3.30 -24.10
N PRO A 110 -20.08 2.13 -24.72
CA PRO A 110 -20.65 1.71 -26.01
C PRO A 110 -22.07 1.12 -25.84
N PHE A 111 -22.89 1.76 -25.01
CA PHE A 111 -24.26 1.34 -24.71
C PHE A 111 -25.26 2.16 -25.50
N LEU A 112 -26.31 1.50 -25.96
CA LEU A 112 -27.44 2.09 -26.65
C LEU A 112 -28.73 1.68 -25.94
N ALA A 113 -29.50 2.66 -25.47
CA ALA A 113 -30.84 2.46 -24.94
C ALA A 113 -31.88 2.64 -26.04
N ILE A 114 -32.81 1.69 -26.15
CA ILE A 114 -33.92 1.70 -27.09
C ILE A 114 -35.23 1.57 -26.31
N GLY A 115 -36.10 2.57 -26.40
CA GLY A 115 -37.42 2.55 -25.76
C GLY A 115 -38.53 2.14 -26.71
N THR A 116 -39.66 1.68 -26.16
CA THR A 116 -40.84 1.26 -26.93
C THR A 116 -42.13 1.99 -26.54
N SER A 117 -43.16 1.86 -27.37
CA SER A 117 -44.50 2.40 -27.13
C SER A 117 -45.26 1.76 -25.98
N LYS A 118 -44.86 0.56 -25.52
CA LYS A 118 -45.45 -0.12 -24.35
C LYS A 118 -44.58 -0.04 -23.09
N GLY A 119 -43.60 0.84 -23.06
CA GLY A 119 -42.76 1.04 -21.88
C GLY A 119 -41.71 -0.05 -21.65
N ASN A 120 -41.47 -0.90 -22.64
CA ASN A 120 -40.31 -1.78 -22.66
C ASN A 120 -39.07 -0.97 -23.08
N LEU A 121 -37.93 -1.35 -22.53
CA LEU A 121 -36.61 -0.78 -22.77
C LEU A 121 -35.68 -1.91 -23.22
N LEU A 122 -34.75 -1.62 -24.12
CA LEU A 122 -33.69 -2.54 -24.52
C LEU A 122 -32.36 -1.82 -24.40
N ILE A 123 -31.43 -2.42 -23.67
CA ILE A 123 -30.03 -1.98 -23.67
C ILE A 123 -29.24 -2.87 -24.62
N TYR A 124 -28.61 -2.25 -25.61
CA TYR A 124 -27.77 -2.90 -26.59
C TYR A 124 -26.31 -2.46 -26.39
N HIS A 125 -25.42 -3.43 -26.24
CA HIS A 125 -23.98 -3.17 -26.18
C HIS A 125 -23.36 -3.39 -27.56
N HIS A 126 -22.93 -2.31 -28.20
CA HIS A 126 -22.53 -2.34 -29.60
C HIS A 126 -21.33 -3.26 -29.87
N ARG A 127 -20.25 -3.15 -29.09
CA ARG A 127 -19.01 -3.92 -29.32
C ARG A 127 -19.15 -5.43 -29.10
N SER A 128 -20.08 -5.86 -28.24
CA SER A 128 -20.27 -7.28 -27.89
C SER A 128 -21.52 -7.88 -28.50
N CYS A 129 -22.30 -7.08 -29.25
CA CYS A 129 -23.59 -7.43 -29.83
C CYS A 129 -24.62 -8.00 -28.83
N ARG A 130 -24.45 -7.75 -27.52
CA ARG A 130 -25.37 -8.23 -26.47
C ARG A 130 -26.60 -7.35 -26.36
N LYS A 131 -27.75 -7.99 -26.12
CA LYS A 131 -29.09 -7.38 -26.04
C LYS A 131 -29.70 -7.73 -24.68
N VAL A 132 -30.13 -6.72 -23.92
CA VAL A 132 -30.75 -6.90 -22.61
C VAL A 132 -32.14 -6.25 -22.62
N PRO A 133 -33.21 -7.05 -22.85
CA PRO A 133 -34.57 -6.53 -22.82
C PRO A 133 -35.04 -6.35 -21.38
N ILE A 134 -35.61 -5.19 -21.08
CA ILE A 134 -36.21 -4.79 -19.81
C ILE A 134 -37.68 -4.53 -20.09
N LEU A 135 -38.54 -5.43 -19.61
CA LEU A 135 -39.97 -5.39 -19.88
C LEU A 135 -40.72 -4.62 -18.79
N GLY A 136 -41.68 -3.81 -19.19
CA GLY A 136 -42.61 -3.13 -18.29
C GLY A 136 -41.98 -2.06 -17.38
N LYS A 137 -40.93 -1.37 -17.85
CA LYS A 137 -40.30 -0.28 -17.07
C LYS A 137 -41.22 0.92 -16.92
N HIS A 138 -41.96 1.24 -17.97
CA HIS A 138 -43.04 2.21 -17.97
C HIS A 138 -44.37 1.52 -18.31
N ALA A 139 -45.49 2.08 -17.87
CA ALA A 139 -46.82 1.55 -18.20
C ALA A 139 -47.29 1.98 -19.60
N LYS A 140 -46.63 3.01 -20.17
CA LYS A 140 -46.95 3.61 -21.47
C LYS A 140 -45.67 3.90 -22.26
N ARG A 141 -45.83 4.55 -23.41
CA ARG A 141 -44.75 4.94 -24.32
C ARG A 141 -43.64 5.69 -23.60
N ILE A 142 -42.40 5.25 -23.82
CA ILE A 142 -41.21 6.02 -23.42
C ILE A 142 -41.02 7.15 -24.43
N THR A 143 -41.01 8.39 -23.94
CA THR A 143 -40.97 9.61 -24.76
C THR A 143 -39.56 10.20 -24.82
N TYR A 144 -38.88 10.26 -23.69
CA TYR A 144 -37.55 10.87 -23.58
C TYR A 144 -36.67 10.11 -22.59
N GLY A 145 -35.36 10.36 -22.69
CA GLY A 145 -34.41 9.93 -21.70
C GLY A 145 -33.07 10.63 -21.85
N ALA A 146 -32.19 10.44 -20.88
CA ALA A 146 -30.85 11.01 -20.89
C ALA A 146 -29.88 10.12 -20.12
N TRP A 147 -28.68 9.99 -20.67
CA TRP A 147 -27.54 9.38 -19.97
C TRP A 147 -26.75 10.44 -19.18
N SER A 148 -26.41 10.11 -17.93
CA SER A 148 -25.48 10.88 -17.11
C SER A 148 -24.02 10.60 -17.50
N GLN A 149 -23.08 11.42 -17.00
CA GLN A 149 -21.65 11.13 -17.15
C GLN A 149 -21.22 9.91 -16.32
N GLN A 150 -21.96 9.57 -15.27
CA GLN A 150 -21.76 8.38 -14.44
C GLN A 150 -22.46 7.13 -15.01
N ASN A 151 -22.89 7.18 -16.27
CA ASN A 151 -23.58 6.07 -16.96
C ASN A 151 -24.91 5.65 -16.29
N MET A 152 -25.59 6.57 -15.61
CA MET A 152 -26.97 6.40 -15.17
C MET A 152 -27.94 6.79 -16.29
N LEU A 153 -29.06 6.08 -16.39
CA LEU A 153 -30.09 6.34 -17.38
C LEU A 153 -31.33 6.94 -16.69
N ALA A 154 -31.76 8.11 -17.15
CA ALA A 154 -33.04 8.69 -16.80
C ALA A 154 -34.04 8.51 -17.95
N LEU A 155 -35.26 8.04 -17.66
CA LEU A 155 -36.32 7.79 -18.64
C LEU A 155 -37.61 8.48 -18.21
N VAL A 156 -38.35 9.00 -19.19
CA VAL A 156 -39.67 9.62 -19.02
C VAL A 156 -40.65 8.96 -19.98
N GLY A 157 -41.84 8.63 -19.48
CA GLY A 157 -42.93 8.06 -20.27
C GLY A 157 -44.21 8.91 -20.26
N GLU A 158 -45.16 8.57 -21.13
CA GLU A 158 -46.53 9.13 -21.14
C GLU A 158 -47.36 8.72 -19.91
N ASP A 159 -46.80 7.87 -19.05
CA ASP A 159 -47.33 7.55 -17.73
C ASP A 159 -47.02 8.63 -16.68
N ASN A 160 -46.42 9.75 -17.10
CA ASN A 160 -46.00 10.88 -16.26
C ASN A 160 -45.01 10.47 -15.16
N MET A 161 -44.25 9.39 -15.40
CA MET A 161 -43.24 8.90 -14.47
C MET A 161 -41.83 9.23 -14.99
N LEU A 162 -40.96 9.71 -14.12
CA LEU A 162 -39.52 9.83 -14.34
C LEU A 162 -38.84 8.71 -13.57
N THR A 163 -38.06 7.88 -14.25
CA THR A 163 -37.27 6.82 -13.61
C THR A 163 -35.79 7.04 -13.86
N CYS A 164 -35.00 7.15 -12.80
CA CYS A 164 -33.55 7.08 -12.86
C CYS A 164 -33.12 5.67 -12.46
N THR A 165 -32.25 5.05 -13.24
CA THR A 165 -31.83 3.67 -13.00
C THR A 165 -30.32 3.54 -12.81
N ASP A 166 -29.95 2.91 -11.69
CA ASP A 166 -28.61 2.36 -11.38
C ASP A 166 -28.42 1.00 -12.09
N GLU A 167 -28.72 0.98 -13.39
CA GLU A 167 -28.87 -0.23 -14.19
C GLU A 167 -27.56 -1.05 -14.31
N ALA A 168 -26.40 -0.42 -14.09
CA ALA A 168 -25.11 -1.10 -14.14
C ALA A 168 -24.94 -2.16 -13.02
N PHE A 169 -25.40 -1.88 -11.80
CA PHE A 169 -25.34 -2.84 -10.69
C PHE A 169 -26.30 -4.03 -10.91
N GLN A 170 -27.55 -3.77 -11.30
CA GLN A 170 -28.53 -4.83 -11.56
C GLN A 170 -28.11 -5.71 -12.76
N LEU A 171 -27.47 -5.11 -13.77
CA LEU A 171 -26.90 -5.84 -14.91
C LEU A 171 -25.69 -6.69 -14.48
N ALA A 172 -24.83 -6.18 -13.60
CA ALA A 172 -23.73 -6.94 -13.02
C ALA A 172 -24.22 -8.12 -12.15
N LYS A 173 -25.22 -7.89 -11.29
CA LYS A 173 -25.86 -8.90 -10.44
C LYS A 173 -26.51 -10.02 -11.26
N SER A 174 -27.30 -9.69 -12.28
CA SER A 174 -27.96 -10.69 -13.15
C SER A 174 -26.97 -11.48 -14.00
N CYS A 175 -25.86 -10.87 -14.42
CA CYS A 175 -24.85 -11.52 -15.26
C CYS A 175 -23.71 -12.18 -14.46
N LYS A 176 -23.72 -12.11 -13.11
CA LYS A 176 -22.60 -12.52 -12.24
C LYS A 176 -21.26 -11.89 -12.64
N LEU A 177 -21.29 -10.63 -13.07
CA LEU A 177 -20.11 -9.86 -13.48
C LEU A 177 -19.81 -8.76 -12.47
N MET A 178 -20.02 -9.07 -11.18
CA MET A 178 -19.86 -8.10 -10.10
C MET A 178 -18.41 -7.66 -9.92
N ASP A 179 -17.44 -8.54 -10.18
CA ASP A 179 -16.02 -8.22 -10.14
C ASP A 179 -15.66 -7.16 -11.20
N ALA A 180 -16.23 -7.28 -12.40
CA ALA A 180 -16.03 -6.31 -13.48
C ALA A 180 -16.67 -4.96 -13.18
N TYR A 181 -17.81 -4.97 -12.48
CA TYR A 181 -18.47 -3.76 -11.99
C TYR A 181 -17.62 -3.07 -10.91
N ALA A 182 -17.14 -3.83 -9.93
CA ALA A 182 -16.26 -3.31 -8.89
C ALA A 182 -14.94 -2.75 -9.46
N ALA A 183 -14.36 -3.42 -10.47
CA ALA A 183 -13.18 -2.94 -11.17
C ALA A 183 -13.45 -1.64 -11.97
N ALA A 184 -14.64 -1.50 -12.56
CA ALA A 184 -15.03 -0.29 -13.28
C ALA A 184 -15.23 0.92 -12.36
N ILE A 185 -15.71 0.70 -11.13
CA ILE A 185 -15.80 1.74 -10.10
C ILE A 185 -14.41 2.13 -9.59
N GLY A 186 -13.53 1.13 -9.40
CA GLY A 186 -12.17 1.34 -8.90
C GLY A 186 -12.17 1.93 -7.48
N ASP A 187 -11.15 2.72 -7.17
CA ASP A 187 -10.98 3.35 -5.84
C ASP A 187 -11.69 4.70 -5.70
N ASN A 188 -12.32 5.22 -6.77
CA ASN A 188 -13.02 6.50 -6.78
C ASN A 188 -14.54 6.38 -6.56
N GLY A 189 -15.03 5.18 -6.19
CA GLY A 189 -16.44 4.92 -5.93
C GLY A 189 -16.98 5.69 -4.72
N SER A 190 -18.29 5.93 -4.71
CA SER A 190 -18.93 6.50 -3.53
C SER A 190 -19.04 5.44 -2.41
N PRO A 191 -19.13 5.85 -1.13
CA PRO A 191 -19.39 4.92 -0.03
C PRO A 191 -20.67 4.09 -0.22
N ASP A 192 -21.70 4.67 -0.85
CA ASP A 192 -22.96 3.99 -1.14
C ASP A 192 -22.78 2.89 -2.20
N ASP A 193 -21.98 3.15 -3.25
CA ASP A 193 -21.65 2.13 -4.25
C ASP A 193 -20.94 0.93 -3.61
N PHE A 194 -19.97 1.19 -2.72
CA PHE A 194 -19.24 0.13 -2.02
C PHE A 194 -20.13 -0.65 -1.05
N ASN A 195 -21.09 -0.01 -0.38
CA ASN A 195 -22.07 -0.72 0.46
C ASN A 195 -22.94 -1.66 -0.37
N ILE A 196 -23.40 -1.22 -1.54
CA ILE A 196 -24.21 -2.05 -2.45
C ILE A 196 -23.39 -3.24 -2.96
N ILE A 197 -22.10 -3.03 -3.30
CA ILE A 197 -21.19 -4.12 -3.65
C ILE A 197 -21.00 -5.10 -2.49
N ALA A 198 -20.77 -4.58 -1.28
CA ALA A 198 -20.50 -5.39 -0.09
C ALA A 198 -21.69 -6.30 0.28
N THR A 199 -22.90 -5.73 0.27
CA THR A 199 -24.16 -6.48 0.52
C THR A 199 -24.37 -7.61 -0.49
N TYR A 200 -24.02 -7.41 -1.77
CA TYR A 200 -24.05 -8.48 -2.76
C TYR A 200 -23.11 -9.65 -2.40
N TYR A 201 -21.83 -9.36 -2.10
CA TYR A 201 -20.88 -10.42 -1.74
C TYR A 201 -21.25 -11.11 -0.41
N GLU A 202 -21.90 -10.38 0.50
CA GLU A 202 -22.44 -10.96 1.74
C GLU A 202 -23.59 -11.94 1.45
N GLU A 203 -24.51 -11.60 0.54
CA GLU A 203 -25.57 -12.51 0.06
C GLU A 203 -24.99 -13.78 -0.59
N GLU A 204 -23.89 -13.64 -1.34
CA GLU A 204 -23.17 -14.77 -1.95
C GLU A 204 -22.33 -15.58 -0.95
N ARG A 205 -22.30 -15.18 0.33
CA ARG A 205 -21.47 -15.77 1.40
C ARG A 205 -19.95 -15.63 1.17
N ASN A 206 -19.54 -14.71 0.33
CA ASN A 206 -18.13 -14.35 0.17
C ASN A 206 -17.74 -13.29 1.22
N ASN A 207 -17.38 -13.76 2.42
CA ASN A 207 -17.08 -12.91 3.56
C ASN A 207 -15.85 -12.01 3.35
N PHE A 208 -14.88 -12.45 2.53
CA PHE A 208 -13.64 -11.71 2.30
C PHE A 208 -13.90 -10.45 1.47
N ASP A 209 -14.50 -10.62 0.28
CA ASP A 209 -14.79 -9.49 -0.61
C ASP A 209 -15.84 -8.56 0.01
N ALA A 210 -16.86 -9.12 0.69
CA ALA A 210 -17.82 -8.31 1.44
C ALA A 210 -17.12 -7.43 2.48
N GLY A 211 -16.23 -7.99 3.29
CA GLY A 211 -15.46 -7.25 4.29
C GLY A 211 -14.57 -6.16 3.69
N LYS A 212 -13.92 -6.45 2.56
CA LYS A 212 -13.09 -5.49 1.81
C LYS A 212 -13.89 -4.30 1.30
N PHE A 213 -15.10 -4.52 0.76
CA PHE A 213 -15.94 -3.42 0.28
C PHE A 213 -16.61 -2.65 1.42
N TYR A 214 -17.00 -3.30 2.53
CA TYR A 214 -17.47 -2.58 3.72
C TYR A 214 -16.39 -1.68 4.33
N LEU A 215 -15.11 -2.09 4.27
CA LEU A 215 -13.99 -1.24 4.66
C LEU A 215 -13.92 0.03 3.79
N LYS A 216 -14.02 -0.13 2.46
CA LYS A 216 -14.05 1.00 1.51
C LYS A 216 -15.27 1.91 1.72
N ALA A 217 -16.38 1.35 2.16
CA ALA A 217 -17.60 2.09 2.47
C ALA A 217 -17.58 2.80 3.84
N GLY A 218 -16.53 2.64 4.64
CA GLY A 218 -16.41 3.23 5.98
C GLY A 218 -17.20 2.49 7.07
N GLN A 219 -17.74 1.30 6.78
CA GLN A 219 -18.50 0.49 7.74
C GLN A 219 -17.57 -0.50 8.49
N TYR A 220 -16.66 0.04 9.30
CA TYR A 220 -15.57 -0.73 9.90
C TYR A 220 -16.03 -1.89 10.80
N LYS A 221 -17.07 -1.71 11.62
CA LYS A 221 -17.58 -2.76 12.53
C LYS A 221 -18.07 -4.01 11.77
N GLN A 222 -18.78 -3.80 10.66
CA GLN A 222 -19.28 -4.89 9.83
C GLN A 222 -18.14 -5.53 9.03
N ALA A 223 -17.23 -4.71 8.49
CA ALA A 223 -16.04 -5.17 7.80
C ALA A 223 -15.20 -6.12 8.68
N ILE A 224 -14.87 -5.71 9.91
CA ILE A 224 -14.11 -6.53 10.87
C ILE A 224 -14.83 -7.84 11.16
N LYS A 225 -16.13 -7.80 11.42
CA LYS A 225 -16.92 -9.01 11.71
C LYS A 225 -16.92 -10.03 10.57
N LEU A 226 -16.98 -9.57 9.32
CA LEU A 226 -16.96 -10.45 8.15
C LEU A 226 -15.54 -10.94 7.84
N LEU A 227 -14.54 -10.07 7.93
CA LEU A 227 -13.14 -10.45 7.72
C LEU A 227 -12.67 -11.47 8.76
N LEU A 228 -13.08 -11.34 10.04
CA LEU A 228 -12.80 -12.33 11.09
C LEU A 228 -13.41 -13.71 10.81
N LYS A 229 -14.48 -13.79 10.00
CA LYS A 229 -15.03 -15.08 9.55
C LYS A 229 -14.30 -15.63 8.33
N ALA A 230 -13.67 -14.75 7.55
CA ALA A 230 -12.92 -15.10 6.35
C ALA A 230 -11.48 -15.53 6.65
N THR A 231 -10.94 -15.18 7.83
CA THR A 231 -9.57 -15.54 8.22
C THR A 231 -9.41 -17.06 8.30
N THR A 232 -8.54 -17.58 7.44
CA THR A 232 -8.00 -18.93 7.52
C THR A 232 -6.65 -18.89 8.27
N LYS A 233 -6.04 -20.05 8.53
CA LYS A 233 -4.77 -20.11 9.29
C LYS A 233 -3.55 -19.58 8.51
N ASP A 234 -3.64 -19.48 7.19
CA ASP A 234 -2.49 -19.25 6.31
C ASP A 234 -2.56 -17.94 5.50
N ASP A 235 -3.62 -17.14 5.63
CA ASP A 235 -3.80 -15.89 4.86
C ASP A 235 -3.62 -14.64 5.73
N ASP A 236 -2.55 -13.88 5.48
CA ASP A 236 -2.26 -12.60 6.13
C ASP A 236 -3.11 -11.44 5.60
N GLU A 237 -3.68 -11.56 4.39
CA GLU A 237 -4.41 -10.48 3.73
C GLU A 237 -5.68 -10.05 4.50
N PRO A 238 -6.58 -10.97 4.93
CA PRO A 238 -7.72 -10.61 5.77
C PRO A 238 -7.29 -9.94 7.08
N ILE A 239 -6.18 -10.40 7.69
CA ILE A 239 -5.66 -9.85 8.95
C ILE A 239 -5.18 -8.41 8.75
N ASN A 240 -4.48 -8.13 7.67
CA ASN A 240 -4.04 -6.77 7.34
C ASN A 240 -5.24 -5.82 7.12
N LEU A 241 -6.30 -6.28 6.47
CA LEU A 241 -7.53 -5.50 6.29
C LEU A 241 -8.27 -5.26 7.62
N ILE A 242 -8.29 -6.24 8.54
CA ILE A 242 -8.85 -6.07 9.89
C ILE A 242 -8.09 -5.00 10.66
N VAL A 243 -6.75 -5.06 10.65
CA VAL A 243 -5.90 -4.08 11.32
C VAL A 243 -6.12 -2.68 10.75
N GLN A 244 -6.21 -2.55 9.42
CA GLN A 244 -6.52 -1.28 8.78
C GLN A 244 -7.90 -0.75 9.18
N ALA A 245 -8.92 -1.63 9.20
CA ALA A 245 -10.28 -1.27 9.61
C ALA A 245 -10.34 -0.78 11.06
N ALA A 246 -9.65 -1.47 11.97
CA ALA A 246 -9.61 -1.08 13.39
C ALA A 246 -8.87 0.24 13.60
N ALA A 247 -7.73 0.42 12.94
CA ALA A 247 -6.99 1.68 12.98
C ALA A 247 -7.83 2.86 12.43
N ALA A 248 -8.57 2.65 11.34
CA ALA A 248 -9.43 3.68 10.74
C ALA A 248 -10.71 3.96 11.56
N ALA A 249 -11.25 2.95 12.26
CA ALA A 249 -12.41 3.12 13.12
C ALA A 249 -12.11 3.95 14.37
N ALA A 250 -10.89 3.82 14.91
CA ALA A 250 -10.45 4.44 16.17
C ALA A 250 -11.45 4.23 17.34
N ASP A 251 -12.17 3.10 17.34
CA ASP A 251 -13.13 2.73 18.38
C ASP A 251 -12.51 1.70 19.33
N ASP A 252 -12.48 2.04 20.62
CA ASP A 252 -11.87 1.23 21.68
C ASP A 252 -12.42 -0.20 21.72
N GLN A 253 -13.73 -0.37 21.53
CA GLN A 253 -14.35 -1.69 21.61
C GLN A 253 -13.89 -2.60 20.46
N THR A 254 -13.86 -2.05 19.23
CA THR A 254 -13.37 -2.80 18.06
C THR A 254 -11.88 -3.08 18.14
N THR A 255 -11.11 -2.13 18.68
CA THR A 255 -9.68 -2.26 18.87
C THR A 255 -9.36 -3.40 19.84
N ARG A 256 -10.05 -3.46 20.99
CA ARG A 256 -9.90 -4.56 21.96
C ARG A 256 -10.22 -5.91 21.33
N GLN A 257 -11.33 -6.00 20.59
CA GLN A 257 -11.71 -7.24 19.90
C GLN A 257 -10.62 -7.70 18.91
N VAL A 258 -10.01 -6.78 18.16
CA VAL A 258 -8.92 -7.11 17.24
C VAL A 258 -7.65 -7.50 17.99
N ILE A 259 -7.32 -6.85 19.10
CA ILE A 259 -6.18 -7.24 19.94
C ILE A 259 -6.36 -8.66 20.49
N GLU A 260 -7.53 -8.98 21.05
CA GLU A 260 -7.85 -10.33 21.55
C GLU A 260 -7.69 -11.40 20.45
N PHE A 261 -8.13 -11.07 19.23
CA PHE A 261 -7.95 -11.94 18.06
C PHE A 261 -6.47 -12.12 17.69
N LEU A 262 -5.68 -11.04 17.64
CA LEU A 262 -4.26 -11.11 17.30
C LEU A 262 -3.44 -11.86 18.37
N MET A 263 -3.83 -11.75 19.64
CA MET A 263 -3.22 -12.47 20.75
C MET A 263 -3.64 -13.95 20.82
N GLY A 264 -4.60 -14.37 19.99
CA GLY A 264 -5.07 -15.74 19.92
C GLY A 264 -6.08 -16.14 21.00
N GLU A 265 -6.70 -15.17 21.69
CA GLU A 265 -7.70 -15.45 22.73
C GLU A 265 -9.01 -15.97 22.13
N THR A 266 -9.32 -15.60 20.89
CA THR A 266 -10.55 -16.01 20.21
C THR A 266 -10.43 -17.31 19.41
N ASP A 267 -9.26 -17.59 18.83
CA ASP A 267 -9.04 -18.74 17.94
C ASP A 267 -7.99 -19.75 18.47
N GLY A 268 -7.39 -19.45 19.62
CA GLY A 268 -6.39 -20.27 20.29
C GLY A 268 -5.00 -20.20 19.66
N VAL A 269 -4.77 -19.35 18.65
CA VAL A 269 -3.49 -19.28 17.92
C VAL A 269 -3.02 -17.82 17.85
N PRO A 270 -2.00 -17.43 18.63
CA PRO A 270 -1.40 -16.11 18.52
C PRO A 270 -0.88 -15.85 17.10
N LYS A 271 -1.17 -14.65 16.58
CA LYS A 271 -0.72 -14.20 15.25
C LYS A 271 0.66 -13.54 15.35
N ASP A 272 1.30 -13.31 14.21
CA ASP A 272 2.58 -12.59 14.14
C ASP A 272 2.42 -11.19 14.77
N PHE A 273 3.31 -10.86 15.71
CA PHE A 273 3.35 -9.57 16.39
C PHE A 273 3.48 -8.37 15.44
N LYS A 274 3.92 -8.57 14.19
CA LYS A 274 3.91 -7.53 13.13
C LYS A 274 2.52 -6.95 12.90
N HIS A 275 1.45 -7.74 13.01
CA HIS A 275 0.08 -7.23 12.86
C HIS A 275 -0.33 -6.35 14.04
N LEU A 276 0.02 -6.77 15.26
CA LEU A 276 -0.23 -5.98 16.47
C LEU A 276 0.55 -4.66 16.44
N PHE A 277 1.80 -4.71 15.99
CA PHE A 277 2.63 -3.53 15.79
C PHE A 277 1.99 -2.55 14.78
N ARG A 278 1.53 -3.05 13.62
CA ARG A 278 0.83 -2.22 12.63
C ARG A 278 -0.44 -1.58 13.18
N LEU A 279 -1.19 -2.31 14.01
CA LEU A 279 -2.39 -1.79 14.67
C LEU A 279 -2.06 -0.62 15.61
N TYR A 280 -1.09 -0.80 16.52
CA TYR A 280 -0.70 0.27 17.44
C TYR A 280 -0.13 1.49 16.73
N MET A 281 0.64 1.29 15.65
CA MET A 281 1.12 2.38 14.81
C MET A 281 -0.03 3.13 14.13
N GLY A 282 -1.04 2.42 13.62
CA GLY A 282 -2.23 3.02 13.00
C GLY A 282 -3.12 3.79 13.99
N LEU A 283 -3.16 3.35 15.25
CA LEU A 283 -3.88 4.02 16.35
C LEU A 283 -3.06 5.12 17.04
N CYS A 284 -1.84 5.41 16.57
CA CYS A 284 -0.91 6.33 17.21
C CYS A 284 -0.55 5.97 18.68
N GLN A 285 -0.68 4.70 19.07
CA GLN A 285 -0.31 4.19 20.39
C GLN A 285 1.19 3.83 20.43
N TYR A 286 2.04 4.85 20.32
CA TYR A 286 3.48 4.65 20.15
C TYR A 286 4.18 3.96 21.32
N LYS A 287 3.70 4.15 22.56
CA LYS A 287 4.26 3.50 23.76
C LYS A 287 4.12 1.97 23.68
N GLU A 288 2.93 1.48 23.32
CA GLU A 288 2.67 0.04 23.16
C GLU A 288 3.36 -0.52 21.91
N ALA A 289 3.34 0.22 20.79
CA ALA A 289 4.11 -0.13 19.59
C ALA A 289 5.61 -0.31 19.90
N GLY A 290 6.17 0.55 20.76
CA GLY A 290 7.54 0.44 21.23
C GLY A 290 7.84 -0.86 21.98
N LYS A 291 6.95 -1.31 22.86
CA LYS A 291 7.08 -2.60 23.57
C LYS A 291 6.97 -3.76 22.58
N THR A 292 6.01 -3.73 21.66
CA THR A 292 5.84 -4.77 20.63
C THR A 292 7.06 -4.86 19.71
N ALA A 293 7.67 -3.73 19.34
CA ALA A 293 8.89 -3.72 18.53
C ALA A 293 10.06 -4.44 19.21
N VAL A 294 10.18 -4.34 20.54
CA VAL A 294 11.19 -5.08 21.31
C VAL A 294 10.94 -6.59 21.25
N VAL A 295 9.68 -7.02 21.31
CA VAL A 295 9.30 -8.44 21.17
C VAL A 295 9.63 -8.95 19.75
N ILE A 296 9.24 -8.22 18.70
CA ILE A 296 9.54 -8.58 17.31
C ILE A 296 11.05 -8.69 17.10
N ALA A 297 11.82 -7.71 17.57
CA ALA A 297 13.27 -7.74 17.46
C ALA A 297 13.89 -8.95 18.20
N ARG A 298 13.29 -9.37 19.32
CA ARG A 298 13.71 -10.54 20.08
C ARG A 298 13.45 -11.85 19.32
N GLU A 299 12.33 -11.97 18.64
CA GLU A 299 12.02 -13.12 17.78
C GLU A 299 12.99 -13.20 16.60
N GLU A 300 13.24 -12.08 15.92
CA GLU A 300 14.21 -12.00 14.82
C GLU A 300 15.64 -12.31 15.29
N GLN A 301 16.04 -11.89 16.49
CA GLN A 301 17.31 -12.27 17.12
C GLN A 301 17.44 -13.78 17.34
N ASN A 302 16.36 -14.43 17.80
CA ASN A 302 16.33 -15.87 18.03
C ASN A 302 16.37 -16.65 16.71
N ALA A 303 15.75 -16.11 15.65
CA ALA A 303 15.82 -16.65 14.29
C ALA A 303 17.19 -16.42 13.61
N GLY A 304 18.06 -15.56 14.17
CA GLY A 304 19.38 -15.22 13.62
C GLY A 304 19.38 -14.03 12.65
N ASN A 305 18.23 -13.36 12.46
CA ASN A 305 18.06 -12.21 11.58
C ASN A 305 18.42 -10.88 12.27
N TYR A 306 19.66 -10.75 12.73
CA TYR A 306 20.11 -9.61 13.54
C TYR A 306 19.98 -8.25 12.84
N ARG A 307 20.08 -8.20 11.51
CA ARG A 307 19.89 -6.96 10.74
C ARG A 307 18.43 -6.51 10.74
N ASN A 308 17.49 -7.42 10.55
CA ASN A 308 16.06 -7.09 10.61
C ASN A 308 15.66 -6.63 12.01
N ALA A 309 16.14 -7.32 13.05
CA ALA A 309 15.95 -6.89 14.45
C ALA A 309 16.48 -5.47 14.69
N HIS A 310 17.66 -5.16 14.15
CA HIS A 310 18.26 -3.82 14.24
C HIS A 310 17.39 -2.76 13.56
N ASP A 311 16.94 -3.02 12.33
CA ASP A 311 16.19 -2.06 11.53
C ASP A 311 14.77 -1.81 12.09
N VAL A 312 14.13 -2.83 12.69
CA VAL A 312 12.86 -2.67 13.42
C VAL A 312 13.05 -1.76 14.65
N LEU A 313 14.08 -1.99 15.46
CA LEU A 313 14.32 -1.15 16.64
C LEU A 313 14.74 0.28 16.25
N LEU A 314 15.55 0.44 15.20
CA LEU A 314 15.97 1.76 14.73
C LEU A 314 14.77 2.57 14.21
N SER A 315 13.90 1.97 13.40
CA SER A 315 12.73 2.67 12.87
C SER A 315 11.79 3.13 14.00
N MET A 316 11.54 2.26 14.98
CA MET A 316 10.74 2.63 16.16
C MET A 316 11.43 3.67 17.05
N TYR A 317 12.76 3.58 17.23
CA TYR A 317 13.55 4.57 17.96
C TYR A 317 13.41 5.97 17.35
N GLN A 318 13.48 6.07 16.02
CA GLN A 318 13.31 7.33 15.30
C GLN A 318 11.89 7.87 15.43
N GLU A 319 10.87 7.02 15.33
CA GLU A 319 9.48 7.45 15.48
C GLU A 319 9.19 7.96 16.90
N LEU A 320 9.66 7.26 17.95
CA LEU A 320 9.50 7.73 19.33
C LEU A 320 10.14 9.11 19.55
N ARG A 321 11.36 9.34 19.03
CA ARG A 321 12.02 10.65 19.14
C ARG A 321 11.28 11.74 18.37
N LYS A 322 10.74 11.42 17.19
CA LYS A 322 9.95 12.36 16.39
C LYS A 322 8.69 12.80 17.13
N GLN A 323 8.05 11.89 17.85
CA GLN A 323 6.87 12.17 18.70
C GLN A 323 7.23 12.71 20.10
N GLN A 324 8.52 12.98 20.37
CA GLN A 324 9.03 13.44 21.67
C GLN A 324 8.71 12.49 22.83
N ILE A 325 8.58 11.19 22.57
CA ILE A 325 8.34 10.17 23.58
C ILE A 325 9.67 9.58 24.03
N LYS A 326 9.87 9.47 25.34
CA LYS A 326 11.07 8.84 25.92
C LYS A 326 11.21 7.40 25.45
N VAL A 327 12.37 7.09 24.87
CA VAL A 327 12.68 5.74 24.40
C VAL A 327 12.84 4.78 25.59
N PRO A 328 12.20 3.59 25.56
CA PRO A 328 12.40 2.57 26.58
C PRO A 328 13.86 2.12 26.70
N ALA A 329 14.35 1.97 27.94
CA ALA A 329 15.76 1.60 28.19
C ALA A 329 16.14 0.25 27.56
N GLU A 330 15.22 -0.73 27.56
CA GLU A 330 15.44 -2.03 26.94
C GLU A 330 15.61 -1.93 25.42
N MET A 331 14.81 -1.11 24.75
CA MET A 331 14.94 -0.85 23.31
C MET A 331 16.30 -0.25 22.99
N HIS A 332 16.72 0.77 23.75
CA HIS A 332 18.02 1.41 23.57
C HIS A 332 19.17 0.42 23.76
N HIS A 333 19.11 -0.42 24.81
CA HIS A 333 20.10 -1.44 25.09
C HIS A 333 20.17 -2.51 23.97
N ASN A 334 19.03 -3.02 23.52
CA ASN A 334 18.97 -4.02 22.45
C ASN A 334 19.49 -3.48 21.12
N LEU A 335 19.12 -2.24 20.78
CA LEU A 335 19.63 -1.56 19.59
C LEU A 335 21.14 -1.38 19.65
N MET A 336 21.65 -0.98 20.82
CA MET A 336 23.09 -0.83 21.07
C MET A 336 23.86 -2.15 20.88
N LEU A 337 23.35 -3.27 21.41
CA LEU A 337 23.98 -4.58 21.25
C LEU A 337 24.00 -5.04 19.79
N LEU A 338 22.86 -4.91 19.09
CA LEU A 338 22.73 -5.27 17.68
C LEU A 338 23.62 -4.41 16.79
N HIS A 339 23.66 -3.11 17.04
CA HIS A 339 24.52 -2.18 16.32
C HIS A 339 25.99 -2.48 16.55
N SER A 340 26.38 -2.77 17.81
CA SER A 340 27.74 -3.19 18.15
C SER A 340 28.16 -4.44 17.37
N TYR A 341 27.27 -5.43 17.24
CA TYR A 341 27.51 -6.63 16.43
C TYR A 341 27.70 -6.33 14.93
N ILE A 342 26.92 -5.41 14.37
CA ILE A 342 27.04 -5.00 12.96
C ILE A 342 28.35 -4.23 12.72
N LEU A 343 28.69 -3.30 13.61
CA LEU A 343 29.90 -2.48 13.53
C LEU A 343 31.19 -3.30 13.55
N VAL A 344 31.23 -4.43 14.24
CA VAL A 344 32.40 -5.32 14.27
C VAL A 344 32.87 -5.67 12.87
N LYS A 345 31.96 -6.01 11.96
CA LYS A 345 32.33 -6.37 10.57
C LYS A 345 32.94 -5.19 9.82
N VAL A 346 32.48 -3.97 10.09
CA VAL A 346 33.00 -2.73 9.49
C VAL A 346 34.42 -2.46 9.98
N HIS A 347 34.64 -2.50 11.31
CA HIS A 347 35.97 -2.25 11.88
C HIS A 347 37.00 -3.32 11.53
N ILE A 348 36.61 -4.59 11.43
CA ILE A 348 37.50 -5.68 10.96
C ILE A 348 37.95 -5.43 9.51
N ARG A 349 37.05 -4.96 8.64
CA ARG A 349 37.38 -4.67 7.23
C ARG A 349 38.43 -3.57 7.11
N HIS A 350 38.36 -2.57 7.98
CA HIS A 350 39.29 -1.43 8.01
C HIS A 350 40.55 -1.67 8.86
N GLY A 351 40.74 -2.88 9.40
CA GLY A 351 41.93 -3.25 10.17
C GLY A 351 41.97 -2.71 11.61
N ASN A 352 40.89 -2.11 12.10
CA ASN A 352 40.77 -1.59 13.46
C ASN A 352 40.46 -2.71 14.47
N HIS A 353 41.44 -3.60 14.67
CA HIS A 353 41.31 -4.79 15.52
C HIS A 353 40.99 -4.47 16.98
N MET A 354 41.52 -3.37 17.53
CA MET A 354 41.23 -2.94 18.91
C MET A 354 39.75 -2.59 19.11
N GLN A 355 39.20 -1.75 18.22
CA GLN A 355 37.79 -1.34 18.29
C GLN A 355 36.85 -2.54 18.08
N ALA A 356 37.18 -3.40 17.12
CA ALA A 356 36.44 -4.64 16.88
C ALA A 356 36.45 -5.57 18.09
N ALA A 357 37.59 -5.74 18.76
CA ALA A 357 37.72 -6.57 19.95
C ALA A 357 36.88 -6.03 21.13
N ARG A 358 36.93 -4.73 21.39
CA ARG A 358 36.11 -4.08 22.44
C ARG A 358 34.60 -4.19 22.17
N LEU A 359 34.18 -4.05 20.91
CA LEU A 359 32.78 -4.27 20.53
C LEU A 359 32.36 -5.74 20.69
N LEU A 360 33.25 -6.68 20.34
CA LEU A 360 33.02 -8.11 20.53
C LEU A 360 32.94 -8.50 22.01
N GLU A 361 33.74 -7.88 22.89
CA GLU A 361 33.63 -8.06 24.34
C GLU A 361 32.22 -7.73 24.83
N ARG A 362 31.69 -6.57 24.40
CA ARG A 362 30.34 -6.13 24.74
C ARG A 362 29.27 -7.13 24.30
N VAL A 363 29.35 -7.59 23.05
CA VAL A 363 28.40 -8.56 22.47
C VAL A 363 28.52 -9.92 23.16
N ALA A 364 29.75 -10.38 23.41
CA ALA A 364 30.03 -11.67 24.06
C ALA A 364 29.57 -11.72 25.51
N ASN A 365 29.62 -10.60 26.24
CA ASN A 365 29.05 -10.52 27.59
C ASN A 365 27.52 -10.67 27.59
N SER A 366 26.86 -10.41 26.45
CA SER A 366 25.41 -10.57 26.25
C SER A 366 25.06 -11.69 25.26
N ILE A 367 25.86 -12.77 25.24
CA ILE A 367 25.76 -13.82 24.21
C ILE A 367 24.40 -14.54 24.16
N SER A 368 23.66 -14.57 25.27
CA SER A 368 22.28 -15.10 25.33
C SER A 368 21.30 -14.34 24.43
N ARG A 369 21.68 -13.14 23.96
CA ARG A 369 20.92 -12.36 22.99
C ARG A 369 21.21 -12.76 21.53
N PHE A 370 22.20 -13.63 21.28
CA PHE A 370 22.65 -14.05 19.96
C PHE A 370 22.75 -15.58 19.82
N PRO A 371 21.67 -16.34 20.05
CA PRO A 371 21.72 -17.81 20.14
C PRO A 371 22.28 -18.47 18.87
N ALA A 372 21.82 -18.05 17.68
CA ALA A 372 22.26 -18.62 16.40
C ALA A 372 23.74 -18.36 16.09
N HIS A 373 24.31 -17.26 16.57
CA HIS A 373 25.70 -16.85 16.27
C HIS A 373 26.66 -16.99 17.46
N THR A 374 26.30 -17.78 18.48
CA THR A 374 27.10 -17.97 19.69
C THR A 374 28.56 -18.35 19.38
N VAL A 375 28.78 -19.41 18.61
CA VAL A 375 30.13 -19.92 18.29
C VAL A 375 30.90 -18.98 17.34
N PRO A 376 30.31 -18.45 16.24
CA PRO A 376 30.97 -17.45 15.40
C PRO A 376 31.40 -16.17 16.15
N ILE A 377 30.55 -15.64 17.04
CA ILE A 377 30.85 -14.42 17.81
C ILE A 377 32.01 -14.67 18.75
N LEU A 378 31.95 -15.72 19.57
CA LEU A 378 33.01 -16.05 20.50
C LEU A 378 34.33 -16.38 19.78
N THR A 379 34.27 -17.06 18.63
CA THR A 379 35.47 -17.37 17.83
C THR A 379 36.12 -16.09 17.31
N SER A 380 35.30 -15.16 16.80
CA SER A 380 35.76 -13.85 16.35
C SER A 380 36.34 -13.04 17.51
N ALA A 381 35.71 -13.07 18.68
CA ALA A 381 36.20 -12.41 19.89
C ALA A 381 37.60 -12.91 20.27
N VAL A 382 37.83 -14.23 20.29
CA VAL A 382 39.16 -14.78 20.59
C VAL A 382 40.22 -14.32 19.58
N VAL A 383 39.90 -14.35 18.28
CA VAL A 383 40.85 -13.98 17.22
C VAL A 383 41.19 -12.50 17.27
N GLU A 384 40.18 -11.63 17.42
CA GLU A 384 40.37 -10.19 17.41
C GLU A 384 41.01 -9.69 18.72
N CYS A 385 40.62 -10.22 19.90
CA CYS A 385 41.30 -9.93 21.16
C CYS A 385 42.78 -10.33 21.12
N GLN A 386 43.11 -11.48 20.51
CA GLN A 386 44.50 -11.91 20.35
C GLN A 386 45.30 -10.97 19.44
N ARG A 387 44.69 -10.43 18.37
CA ARG A 387 45.31 -9.46 17.45
C ARG A 387 45.48 -8.09 18.09
N ALA A 388 44.52 -7.68 18.91
CA ALA A 388 44.53 -6.42 19.64
C ALA A 388 45.45 -6.43 20.88
N GLY A 389 45.98 -7.60 21.28
CA GLY A 389 46.83 -7.73 22.47
C GLY A 389 46.05 -7.93 23.79
N LEU A 390 44.73 -8.06 23.73
CA LEU A 390 43.83 -8.33 24.85
C LEU A 390 43.85 -9.83 25.22
N LYS A 391 44.97 -10.28 25.79
CA LYS A 391 45.24 -11.70 26.04
C LYS A 391 44.35 -12.30 27.14
N ASN A 392 43.94 -11.52 28.14
CA ASN A 392 43.09 -12.00 29.23
C ASN A 392 41.65 -12.19 28.76
N SER A 393 41.12 -11.22 27.99
CA SER A 393 39.82 -11.37 27.33
C SER A 393 39.82 -12.53 26.32
N ALA A 394 40.88 -12.65 25.51
CA ALA A 394 41.02 -13.78 24.59
C ALA A 394 41.00 -15.13 25.32
N PHE A 395 41.70 -15.25 26.44
CA PHE A 395 41.70 -16.46 27.28
C PHE A 395 40.31 -16.78 27.85
N THR A 396 39.58 -15.77 28.31
CA THR A 396 38.23 -15.93 28.90
C THR A 396 37.22 -16.47 27.87
N TYR A 397 37.17 -15.88 26.68
CA TYR A 397 36.28 -16.36 25.62
C TYR A 397 36.73 -17.70 25.03
N ALA A 398 38.05 -17.93 24.92
CA ALA A 398 38.59 -19.22 24.49
C ALA A 398 38.22 -20.34 25.47
N SER A 399 38.29 -20.08 26.77
CA SER A 399 37.86 -21.03 27.81
C SER A 399 36.36 -21.32 27.72
N THR A 400 35.55 -20.33 27.37
CA THR A 400 34.10 -20.48 27.18
C THR A 400 33.78 -21.35 25.95
N LEU A 401 34.47 -21.14 24.83
CA LEU A 401 34.35 -21.95 23.61
C LEU A 401 34.76 -23.42 23.80
N MET A 402 35.70 -23.67 24.71
CA MET A 402 36.22 -25.02 24.96
C MET A 402 35.29 -25.90 25.80
N ARG A 403 34.15 -25.36 26.28
CA ARG A 403 33.09 -26.14 26.91
C ARG A 403 32.54 -27.21 25.96
N PRO A 404 32.09 -28.37 26.46
CA PRO A 404 31.63 -29.49 25.63
C PRO A 404 30.53 -29.10 24.63
N GLU A 405 29.66 -28.18 25.03
CA GLU A 405 28.52 -27.67 24.26
C GLU A 405 28.93 -27.01 22.92
N TYR A 406 30.02 -26.23 22.94
CA TYR A 406 30.44 -25.40 21.79
C TYR A 406 31.60 -26.02 21.02
N ARG A 407 32.42 -26.85 21.67
CA ARG A 407 33.67 -27.37 21.11
C ARG A 407 33.50 -28.13 19.78
N SER A 408 32.41 -28.86 19.62
CA SER A 408 32.12 -29.63 18.40
C SER A 408 31.76 -28.74 17.19
N GLN A 409 31.28 -27.52 17.43
CA GLN A 409 30.82 -26.58 16.42
C GLN A 409 31.93 -25.63 15.94
N ILE A 410 33.10 -25.65 16.58
CA ILE A 410 34.26 -24.81 16.21
C ILE A 410 34.90 -25.36 14.94
N ASP A 411 35.09 -24.50 13.96
CA ASP A 411 35.82 -24.83 12.73
C ASP A 411 37.25 -25.36 13.05
N PRO A 412 37.66 -26.51 12.48
CA PRO A 412 38.97 -27.11 12.68
C PRO A 412 40.16 -26.16 12.50
N LYS A 413 40.05 -25.15 11.63
CA LYS A 413 41.07 -24.13 11.34
C LYS A 413 41.42 -23.29 12.58
N TYR A 414 40.43 -22.96 13.40
CA TYR A 414 40.61 -22.11 14.59
C TYR A 414 40.80 -22.92 15.87
N ARG A 415 40.28 -24.16 15.92
CA ARG A 415 40.32 -25.03 17.10
C ARG A 415 41.72 -25.19 17.71
N LYS A 416 42.74 -25.47 16.90
CA LYS A 416 44.13 -25.62 17.39
C LYS A 416 44.69 -24.33 18.01
N LYS A 417 44.31 -23.17 17.47
CA LYS A 417 44.76 -21.86 17.97
C LYS A 417 44.07 -21.52 19.30
N VAL A 418 42.76 -21.75 19.39
CA VAL A 418 41.98 -21.56 20.63
C VAL A 418 42.52 -22.48 21.74
N GLU A 419 42.80 -23.75 21.44
CA GLU A 419 43.40 -24.70 22.38
C GLU A 419 44.77 -24.24 22.90
N ALA A 420 45.59 -23.61 22.06
CA ALA A 420 46.89 -23.10 22.46
C ALA A 420 46.79 -21.91 23.42
N ILE A 421 45.78 -21.04 23.24
CA ILE A 421 45.52 -19.88 24.11
C ILE A 421 45.10 -20.36 25.51
N VAL A 422 44.17 -21.32 25.60
CA VAL A 422 43.70 -21.85 26.90
C VAL A 422 44.80 -22.58 27.69
N ARG A 423 45.83 -23.10 27.02
CA ARG A 423 46.97 -23.75 27.70
C ARG A 423 47.92 -22.76 28.38
N LYS A 424 47.86 -21.46 28.04
CA LYS A 424 48.75 -20.42 28.57
C LYS A 424 47.92 -19.25 29.14
N PRO A 425 47.43 -19.37 30.38
CA PRO A 425 46.69 -18.28 31.01
C PRO A 425 47.57 -17.04 31.16
N HIS A 426 47.03 -15.87 30.81
CA HIS A 426 47.64 -14.57 31.03
C HIS A 426 46.77 -13.79 32.02
N ARG A 427 47.35 -13.25 33.08
CA ARG A 427 46.65 -12.51 34.13
C ARG A 427 47.19 -11.08 34.26
N GLU A 428 47.38 -10.42 33.13
CA GLU A 428 47.70 -9.00 33.09
C GLU A 428 46.40 -8.18 33.03
N GLN A 429 46.36 -7.07 33.78
CA GLN A 429 45.26 -6.10 33.66
C GLN A 429 45.42 -5.37 32.33
N GLU A 430 44.37 -5.38 31.53
CA GLU A 430 44.34 -4.69 30.25
C GLU A 430 43.95 -3.24 30.51
N GLU A 431 44.81 -2.29 30.12
CA GLU A 431 44.51 -0.88 30.23
C GLU A 431 43.32 -0.52 29.31
N ALA A 432 42.40 0.29 29.83
CA ALA A 432 41.27 0.81 29.10
C ALA A 432 41.45 2.32 28.88
N ASP A 433 41.13 2.79 27.68
CA ASP A 433 41.07 4.22 27.40
C ASP A 433 39.87 4.83 28.12
N HIS A 434 40.04 6.07 28.59
CA HIS A 434 39.02 6.80 29.34
C HIS A 434 38.65 8.11 28.62
N SER A 435 37.37 8.47 28.68
CA SER A 435 36.84 9.76 28.21
C SER A 435 35.83 10.32 29.22
N PRO A 436 35.55 11.64 29.18
CA PRO A 436 34.67 12.27 30.16
C PRO A 436 33.19 12.02 29.87
N CYS A 437 32.41 11.75 30.92
CA CYS A 437 30.96 11.64 30.87
C CYS A 437 30.32 12.94 30.34
N PRO A 438 29.40 12.88 29.35
CA PRO A 438 28.78 14.08 28.78
C PRO A 438 27.88 14.86 29.74
N PHE A 439 27.49 14.27 30.88
CA PHE A 439 26.62 14.91 31.88
C PHE A 439 27.40 15.51 33.06
N CYS A 440 28.35 14.77 33.64
CA CYS A 440 29.05 15.17 34.87
C CYS A 440 30.58 15.31 34.72
N ASN A 441 31.13 15.10 33.52
CA ASN A 441 32.57 15.10 33.22
C ASN A 441 33.42 14.08 34.00
N PHE A 442 32.81 13.07 34.63
CA PHE A 442 33.53 11.96 35.26
C PHE A 442 34.32 11.16 34.23
N SER A 443 35.57 10.81 34.52
CA SER A 443 36.41 9.98 33.65
C SER A 443 36.01 8.51 33.79
N LEU A 444 35.46 7.92 32.73
CA LEU A 444 35.06 6.51 32.67
C LEU A 444 35.60 5.84 31.40
N ALA A 445 35.62 4.50 31.38
CA ALA A 445 36.10 3.77 30.23
C ALA A 445 35.24 4.07 28.99
N GLU A 446 35.87 4.24 27.83
CA GLU A 446 35.18 4.68 26.60
C GLU A 446 34.00 3.78 26.18
N MET A 447 34.04 2.50 26.54
CA MET A 447 33.03 1.50 26.18
C MET A 447 31.90 1.37 27.20
N GLU A 448 32.00 2.02 28.36
CA GLU A 448 30.94 2.06 29.38
C GLU A 448 29.86 3.05 28.98
N LEU A 449 28.60 2.62 29.10
CA LEU A 449 27.41 3.41 28.76
C LEU A 449 26.55 3.75 29.99
N LEU A 450 27.04 3.44 31.18
CA LEU A 450 26.40 3.80 32.44
C LEU A 450 27.43 4.51 33.30
N CYS A 451 27.19 5.77 33.64
CA CYS A 451 28.10 6.51 34.49
C CYS A 451 27.92 6.11 35.96
N SER A 452 28.99 5.66 36.62
CA SER A 452 28.97 5.29 38.03
C SER A 452 28.73 6.47 38.98
N GLN A 453 29.06 7.69 38.58
CA GLN A 453 28.90 8.88 39.42
C GLN A 453 27.50 9.51 39.32
N CYS A 454 26.99 9.74 38.10
CA CYS A 454 25.70 10.40 37.90
C CYS A 454 24.55 9.44 37.56
N THR A 455 24.82 8.13 37.55
CA THR A 455 23.87 7.03 37.25
C THR A 455 23.12 7.15 35.93
N ALA A 456 23.53 8.07 35.06
CA ALA A 456 22.92 8.34 33.77
C ALA A 456 23.34 7.28 32.73
N ASN A 457 22.37 6.87 31.91
CA ASN A 457 22.64 6.09 30.70
C ASN A 457 23.19 7.03 29.62
N LEU A 458 24.40 6.75 29.16
CA LEU A 458 25.11 7.56 28.18
C LEU A 458 24.72 7.14 26.76
N PRO A 459 24.38 8.09 25.88
CA PRO A 459 24.21 7.80 24.47
C PRO A 459 25.51 7.25 23.88
N PHE A 460 25.38 6.32 22.93
CA PHE A 460 26.53 5.73 22.24
C PHE A 460 26.71 6.32 20.83
N CYS A 461 27.96 6.34 20.38
CA CYS A 461 28.35 6.77 19.05
C CYS A 461 27.99 5.72 18.00
N LEU A 462 27.29 6.13 16.94
CA LEU A 462 26.97 5.22 15.84
C LEU A 462 28.19 4.70 15.07
N ALA A 463 29.35 5.37 15.10
CA ALA A 463 30.52 4.94 14.33
C ALA A 463 31.42 3.98 15.12
N THR A 464 31.61 4.24 16.41
CA THR A 464 32.55 3.50 17.26
C THR A 464 31.85 2.60 18.27
N GLY A 465 30.62 2.92 18.67
CA GLY A 465 29.92 2.27 19.79
C GLY A 465 30.39 2.73 21.18
N LYS A 466 31.33 3.67 21.27
CA LYS A 466 31.76 4.33 22.54
C LYS A 466 30.68 5.26 23.07
N HIS A 467 30.73 5.69 24.33
CA HIS A 467 29.86 6.78 24.78
C HIS A 467 30.20 8.11 24.08
N ILE A 468 29.22 8.99 23.97
CA ILE A 468 29.39 10.31 23.35
C ILE A 468 30.20 11.24 24.24
N VAL A 469 31.07 12.04 23.62
CA VAL A 469 31.83 13.13 24.27
C VAL A 469 31.17 14.46 23.94
N LYS A 470 31.02 15.34 24.94
CA LYS A 470 30.26 16.59 24.81
C LYS A 470 30.80 17.56 23.75
N ASP A 471 32.12 17.68 23.66
CA ASP A 471 32.82 18.65 22.80
C ASP A 471 33.12 18.12 21.38
N ASP A 472 32.98 16.80 21.16
CA ASP A 472 33.22 16.13 19.88
C ASP A 472 31.95 15.38 19.45
N PHE A 473 30.91 16.14 19.11
CA PHE A 473 29.57 15.62 18.84
C PHE A 473 29.07 15.99 17.45
N THR A 474 28.38 15.06 16.80
CA THR A 474 27.57 15.30 15.60
C THR A 474 26.37 14.37 15.62
N GLN A 475 25.40 14.64 14.75
CA GLN A 475 24.34 13.70 14.43
C GLN A 475 24.42 13.31 12.95
N CYS A 476 23.94 12.11 12.63
CA CYS A 476 23.76 11.71 11.25
C CYS A 476 22.64 12.55 10.59
N PRO A 477 22.84 13.16 9.41
CA PRO A 477 21.82 13.98 8.76
C PRO A 477 20.59 13.17 8.32
N SER A 478 20.75 11.87 8.05
CA SER A 478 19.65 11.01 7.62
C SER A 478 18.86 10.43 8.79
N CYS A 479 19.56 9.89 9.81
CA CYS A 479 18.90 9.18 10.91
C CYS A 479 18.85 9.93 12.24
N HIS A 480 19.49 11.09 12.34
CA HIS A 480 19.61 11.92 13.56
C HIS A 480 20.19 11.19 14.78
N PHE A 481 20.87 10.07 14.55
CA PHE A 481 21.51 9.29 15.60
C PHE A 481 22.83 9.98 16.03
N PRO A 482 23.17 10.00 17.34
CA PRO A 482 24.38 10.64 17.83
C PRO A 482 25.67 9.93 17.41
N ALA A 483 26.73 10.71 17.18
CA ALA A 483 28.06 10.23 16.85
C ALA A 483 29.15 11.16 17.41
N ILE A 484 30.35 10.61 17.57
CA ILE A 484 31.57 11.39 17.80
C ILE A 484 31.99 11.97 16.45
N HIS A 485 32.11 13.30 16.34
CA HIS A 485 32.26 13.97 15.05
C HIS A 485 33.56 13.58 14.33
N THR A 486 34.70 13.60 15.01
CA THR A 486 35.99 13.19 14.43
C THR A 486 35.96 11.76 13.90
N GLN A 487 35.53 10.82 14.73
CA GLN A 487 35.49 9.39 14.42
C GLN A 487 34.49 9.04 13.32
N PHE A 488 33.33 9.72 13.28
CA PHE A 488 32.36 9.48 12.22
C PHE A 488 32.86 10.01 10.87
N ARG A 489 33.55 11.16 10.88
CA ARG A 489 34.18 11.71 9.68
C ARG A 489 35.28 10.80 9.13
N GLU A 490 36.11 10.23 10.00
CA GLU A 490 37.14 9.25 9.63
C GLU A 490 36.52 7.99 9.00
N LEU A 491 35.43 7.48 9.60
CA LEU A 491 34.71 6.33 9.05
C LEU A 491 34.12 6.63 7.67
N LEU A 492 33.53 7.81 7.48
CA LEU A 492 32.94 8.22 6.20
C LEU A 492 33.98 8.51 5.09
N ALA A 493 35.25 8.70 5.45
CA ALA A 493 36.32 8.77 4.46
C ALA A 493 36.57 7.41 3.78
N MET A 494 36.19 6.32 4.44
CA MET A 494 36.37 4.95 3.95
C MET A 494 35.05 4.30 3.49
N GLU A 495 33.91 4.70 4.07
CA GLU A 495 32.58 4.18 3.77
C GLU A 495 31.65 5.32 3.31
N THR A 496 30.84 5.11 2.28
CA THR A 496 29.93 6.15 1.76
C THR A 496 28.59 6.20 2.48
N ASN A 497 28.34 5.27 3.40
CA ASN A 497 27.03 5.04 4.01
C ASN A 497 27.13 5.09 5.54
N CYS A 498 26.09 5.61 6.19
CA CYS A 498 25.99 5.58 7.65
C CYS A 498 25.85 4.14 8.14
N PRO A 499 26.67 3.66 9.11
CA PRO A 499 26.59 2.28 9.59
C PRO A 499 25.28 1.95 10.34
N MET A 500 24.59 2.98 10.85
CA MET A 500 23.32 2.86 11.54
C MET A 500 22.18 2.61 10.54
N CYS A 501 21.88 3.61 9.69
CA CYS A 501 20.72 3.58 8.79
C CYS A 501 21.02 3.16 7.35
N LEU A 502 22.29 2.92 7.00
CA LEU A 502 22.77 2.57 5.65
C LEU A 502 22.47 3.62 4.56
N GLN A 503 21.94 4.79 4.91
CA GLN A 503 21.76 5.89 3.96
C GLN A 503 23.11 6.51 3.57
N PRO A 504 23.26 6.97 2.33
CA PRO A 504 24.48 7.63 1.87
C PRO A 504 24.66 8.95 2.62
N VAL A 505 25.82 9.14 3.24
CA VAL A 505 26.17 10.34 3.99
C VAL A 505 27.60 10.73 3.65
N SER A 506 27.82 11.99 3.30
CA SER A 506 29.17 12.50 3.04
C SER A 506 29.76 13.15 4.28
N ALA A 507 31.09 13.06 4.43
CA ALA A 507 31.83 13.68 5.51
C ALA A 507 31.62 15.21 5.60
N ASP A 508 31.38 15.87 4.46
CA ASP A 508 31.20 17.33 4.38
C ASP A 508 29.80 17.79 4.83
N GLN A 509 28.83 16.88 4.91
CA GLN A 509 27.49 17.16 5.43
C GLN A 509 27.44 17.12 6.97
N LEU A 510 28.49 16.64 7.62
CA LEU A 510 28.55 16.58 9.08
C LEU A 510 28.83 17.96 9.66
N GLN A 511 27.95 18.41 10.56
CA GLN A 511 28.13 19.66 11.29
C GLN A 511 28.55 19.35 12.73
N PRO A 512 29.66 19.94 13.23
CA PRO A 512 30.02 19.81 14.62
C PRO A 512 28.97 20.50 15.49
N GLY A 513 28.48 19.79 16.49
CA GLY A 513 27.50 20.28 17.45
C GLY A 513 28.00 20.12 18.89
N LYS A 514 27.17 20.54 19.85
CA LYS A 514 27.33 20.20 21.26
C LYS A 514 26.25 19.23 21.66
N PHE A 515 26.61 18.23 22.45
CA PHE A 515 25.61 17.32 23.00
C PHE A 515 24.73 18.05 24.01
N GLU A 516 23.43 18.10 23.74
CA GLU A 516 22.40 18.57 24.66
C GLU A 516 21.50 17.39 25.04
N PRO A 517 21.28 17.13 26.35
CA PRO A 517 20.38 16.09 26.81
C PRO A 517 18.97 16.30 26.27
N GLU A 518 18.34 15.22 25.81
CA GLU A 518 16.92 15.25 25.46
C GLU A 518 16.09 15.45 26.73
N VAL A 519 15.38 16.59 26.81
CA VAL A 519 14.40 16.87 27.85
C VAL A 519 13.05 16.38 27.33
N TYR A 520 12.53 15.32 27.93
CA TYR A 520 11.16 14.87 27.67
C TYR A 520 10.26 15.52 28.71
N GLU A 521 9.18 16.18 28.29
CA GLU A 521 8.11 16.57 29.22
C GLU A 521 7.53 15.27 29.80
N GLU A 522 7.60 15.10 31.11
CA GLU A 522 6.86 14.04 31.79
C GLU A 522 5.37 14.38 31.66
N THR A 523 4.72 13.90 30.60
CA THR A 523 3.27 13.88 30.52
C THR A 523 2.78 12.91 31.60
N GLU A 524 2.38 13.46 32.75
CA GLU A 524 1.57 12.78 33.76
C GLU A 524 0.24 12.36 33.12
N GLU A 525 0.13 11.11 32.67
CA GLU A 525 -1.14 10.39 32.53
C GLU A 525 -0.95 8.89 32.85
#